data_AF-A0A0A3Y7Z0-F1
#
_entry.id   AF-A0A0A3Y7Z0-F1
#
_cell.length_a   1.000
_cell.length_b   1.000
_cell.length_c   1.000
_cell.angle_alpha   90.00
_cell.angle_beta   90.00
_cell.angle_gamma   90.00
#
_symmetry.space_group_name_H-M   'P 1'
#
loop_
_entity.id
_entity.type
_entity.pdbx_description
1 polymer ?
#
loop_
_entity_poly.entity_id
_entity_poly.type
_entity_poly.pdbx_seq_one_letter_code
_entity_poly.pdbx_strand_id
1 'polypeptide(L)'
;MVVATGAAQLVFGLASNSVISGNQYIQIGGSADGTTIKAGGDQDILGGGIATNTTVDGGTQNVFGVAIQTTVANGGFQHVHNNAFNTIVNAGGEQNVYIDGSATGSTINAGGIQIDWGFTIITTISGGGQYVFGSASLTTINSGLQAVESGGTASDTTIHGGGQDVYLGGTAINTTMDGGVQSVYGGTVVQTTISNGALQYLHGNASMTTVNAGGQQSVYADGAATGTTINAGGVQVDWGAANATIVNGGVQYVYGSATGTTVLSGTQHVQAGGSADDTTIGSGALAFVHAGGTIDDVIFAGPNASLVLAQASAFTGTISGWQDHDSLDLGDILFSDGLTSMAYAQNNDNTGGTLTVSDGTHVATLHLLGQYSAADFALSSDGHGGTLITDPAVVQQAQLAPALHG
;
A
#
# COMPACT_ATOMS: atom_id res chain seq x y z
N MET A 1 -50.26 -13.40 -8.69
CA MET A 1 -51.43 -12.77 -8.00
C MET A 1 -51.15 -11.29 -7.82
N VAL A 2 -52.15 -10.39 -7.88
CA VAL A 2 -51.92 -8.94 -7.69
C VAL A 2 -52.37 -8.53 -6.28
N VAL A 3 -51.47 -7.91 -5.50
CA VAL A 3 -51.81 -7.26 -4.22
C VAL A 3 -51.77 -5.75 -4.44
N ALA A 4 -52.93 -5.14 -4.61
CA ALA A 4 -53.03 -3.71 -4.84
C ALA A 4 -52.79 -2.90 -3.56
N THR A 5 -52.56 -1.60 -3.72
CA THR A 5 -52.40 -0.65 -2.62
C THR A 5 -53.56 -0.74 -1.62
N GLY A 6 -53.22 -0.79 -0.32
CA GLY A 6 -54.18 -0.99 0.76
C GLY A 6 -54.60 -2.44 1.00
N ALA A 7 -54.23 -3.38 0.13
CA ALA A 7 -54.44 -4.81 0.35
C ALA A 7 -53.22 -5.47 1.02
N ALA A 8 -53.45 -6.66 1.59
CA ALA A 8 -52.43 -7.49 2.19
C ALA A 8 -52.60 -8.96 1.78
N GLN A 9 -51.50 -9.66 1.55
CA GLN A 9 -51.45 -11.11 1.41
C GLN A 9 -50.66 -11.72 2.57
N LEU A 10 -51.24 -12.72 3.23
CA LEU A 10 -50.51 -13.59 4.17
C LEU A 10 -50.14 -14.89 3.45
N VAL A 11 -48.86 -15.23 3.41
CA VAL A 11 -48.34 -16.43 2.73
C VAL A 11 -47.90 -17.45 3.77
N PHE A 12 -48.73 -18.47 4.02
CA PHE A 12 -48.41 -19.62 4.88
C PHE A 12 -47.93 -20.85 4.09
N GLY A 13 -48.15 -20.85 2.77
CA GLY A 13 -47.73 -21.90 1.84
C GLY A 13 -46.89 -21.30 0.71
N LEU A 14 -47.15 -21.68 -0.54
CA LEU A 14 -46.46 -21.10 -1.70
C LEU A 14 -47.27 -19.95 -2.33
N ALA A 15 -46.61 -18.82 -2.58
CA ALA A 15 -47.10 -17.76 -3.46
C ALA A 15 -46.13 -17.61 -4.64
N SER A 16 -46.63 -17.71 -5.88
CA SER A 16 -45.78 -17.60 -7.07
C SER A 16 -46.18 -16.40 -7.94
N ASN A 17 -45.18 -15.71 -8.48
CA ASN A 17 -45.34 -14.61 -9.43
C ASN A 17 -46.35 -13.56 -8.94
N SER A 18 -46.20 -13.15 -7.69
CA SER A 18 -47.03 -12.09 -7.13
C SER A 18 -46.53 -10.73 -7.64
N VAL A 19 -47.44 -9.81 -7.94
CA VAL A 19 -47.10 -8.42 -8.26
C VAL A 19 -47.76 -7.56 -7.19
N ILE A 20 -46.97 -6.83 -6.42
CA ILE A 20 -47.46 -6.15 -5.22
C ILE A 20 -47.19 -4.64 -5.30
N SER A 21 -48.24 -3.86 -5.05
CA SER A 21 -48.20 -2.42 -4.71
C SER A 21 -48.92 -2.14 -3.38
N GLY A 22 -49.28 -3.21 -2.66
CA GLY A 22 -49.64 -3.25 -1.24
C GLY A 22 -48.70 -4.19 -0.49
N ASN A 23 -49.19 -4.90 0.53
CA ASN A 23 -48.32 -5.66 1.44
C ASN A 23 -48.35 -7.18 1.20
N GLN A 24 -47.20 -7.85 1.24
CA GLN A 24 -47.10 -9.31 1.29
C GLN A 24 -46.29 -9.74 2.51
N TYR A 25 -46.90 -10.52 3.40
CA TYR A 25 -46.24 -11.06 4.59
C TYR A 25 -46.00 -12.56 4.41
N ILE A 26 -44.74 -12.96 4.30
CA ILE A 26 -44.34 -14.37 4.20
C ILE A 26 -44.13 -14.88 5.61
N GLN A 27 -45.04 -15.76 6.04
CA GLN A 27 -45.11 -16.28 7.39
C GLN A 27 -44.11 -17.42 7.59
N ILE A 28 -43.96 -17.88 8.84
CA ILE A 28 -43.15 -19.05 9.15
C ILE A 28 -43.58 -20.28 8.32
N GLY A 29 -42.62 -20.90 7.63
CA GLY A 29 -42.87 -22.03 6.72
C GLY A 29 -43.48 -21.64 5.36
N GLY A 30 -43.82 -20.37 5.17
CA GLY A 30 -44.28 -19.82 3.89
C GLY A 30 -43.13 -19.57 2.93
N SER A 31 -43.45 -19.61 1.64
CA SER A 31 -42.52 -19.36 0.54
C SER A 31 -43.16 -18.46 -0.52
N ALA A 32 -42.43 -17.43 -0.96
CA ALA A 32 -42.79 -16.66 -2.14
C ALA A 32 -41.70 -16.77 -3.21
N ASP A 33 -42.10 -17.04 -4.46
CA ASP A 33 -41.19 -17.16 -5.59
C ASP A 33 -41.59 -16.23 -6.73
N GLY A 34 -40.65 -15.45 -7.26
CA GLY A 34 -40.89 -14.56 -8.40
C GLY A 34 -41.76 -13.34 -8.07
N THR A 35 -41.80 -12.91 -6.81
CA THR A 35 -42.57 -11.70 -6.44
C THR A 35 -41.95 -10.46 -7.09
N THR A 36 -42.76 -9.62 -7.73
CA THR A 36 -42.37 -8.27 -8.18
C THR A 36 -43.01 -7.23 -7.26
N ILE A 37 -42.18 -6.44 -6.60
CA ILE A 37 -42.58 -5.34 -5.71
C ILE A 37 -42.49 -4.05 -6.49
N LYS A 38 -43.63 -3.40 -6.71
CA LYS A 38 -43.71 -2.10 -7.39
C LYS A 38 -43.71 -0.96 -6.37
N ALA A 39 -43.57 0.27 -6.85
CA ALA A 39 -43.67 1.47 -6.03
C ALA A 39 -44.88 1.44 -5.07
N GLY A 40 -44.60 1.67 -3.77
CA GLY A 40 -45.57 1.62 -2.68
C GLY A 40 -45.95 0.21 -2.19
N GLY A 41 -45.39 -0.84 -2.78
CA GLY A 41 -45.52 -2.21 -2.29
C GLY A 41 -44.41 -2.59 -1.31
N ASP A 42 -44.76 -3.43 -0.34
CA ASP A 42 -43.84 -3.93 0.68
C ASP A 42 -43.95 -5.46 0.79
N GLN A 43 -42.82 -6.16 0.78
CA GLN A 43 -42.73 -7.59 1.10
C GLN A 43 -41.97 -7.78 2.42
N ASP A 44 -42.66 -8.31 3.42
CA ASP A 44 -42.09 -8.66 4.71
C ASP A 44 -41.87 -10.17 4.77
N ILE A 45 -40.59 -10.58 4.76
CA ILE A 45 -40.19 -11.97 4.97
C ILE A 45 -39.99 -12.13 6.47
N LEU A 46 -40.97 -12.70 7.18
CA LEU A 46 -40.89 -12.87 8.62
C LEU A 46 -39.95 -14.04 8.98
N GLY A 47 -39.61 -14.17 10.27
CA GLY A 47 -38.75 -15.25 10.76
C GLY A 47 -39.26 -16.64 10.34
N GLY A 48 -38.40 -17.40 9.64
CA GLY A 48 -38.72 -18.72 9.09
C GLY A 48 -39.50 -18.70 7.76
N GLY A 49 -39.79 -17.53 7.21
CA GLY A 49 -40.28 -17.35 5.83
C GLY A 49 -39.13 -17.25 4.82
N ILE A 50 -39.41 -17.59 3.56
CA ILE A 50 -38.42 -17.58 2.47
C ILE A 50 -38.98 -16.86 1.24
N ALA A 51 -38.21 -15.92 0.67
CA ALA A 51 -38.49 -15.36 -0.65
C ALA A 51 -37.35 -15.69 -1.63
N THR A 52 -37.72 -16.14 -2.83
CA THR A 52 -36.79 -16.41 -3.94
C THR A 52 -37.15 -15.56 -5.15
N ASN A 53 -36.14 -15.18 -5.94
CA ASN A 53 -36.31 -14.51 -7.23
C ASN A 53 -37.17 -13.23 -7.16
N THR A 54 -37.10 -12.50 -6.05
CA THR A 54 -37.90 -11.29 -5.87
C THR A 54 -37.30 -10.15 -6.69
N THR A 55 -38.11 -9.40 -7.42
CA THR A 55 -37.72 -8.15 -8.10
C THR A 55 -38.30 -6.96 -7.34
N VAL A 56 -37.46 -6.09 -6.82
CA VAL A 56 -37.83 -4.85 -6.12
C VAL A 56 -37.63 -3.68 -7.08
N ASP A 57 -38.74 -3.15 -7.59
CA ASP A 57 -38.81 -2.13 -8.64
C ASP A 57 -39.58 -0.90 -8.11
N GLY A 58 -38.89 -0.12 -7.28
CA GLY A 58 -39.41 1.07 -6.58
C GLY A 58 -40.15 0.81 -5.26
N GLY A 59 -40.33 -0.45 -4.86
CA GLY A 59 -40.92 -0.82 -3.55
C GLY A 59 -39.88 -1.25 -2.52
N THR A 60 -40.32 -1.95 -1.47
CA THR A 60 -39.47 -2.38 -0.35
C THR A 60 -39.54 -3.89 -0.11
N GLN A 61 -38.41 -4.52 0.18
CA GLN A 61 -38.34 -5.86 0.76
C GLN A 61 -37.67 -5.82 2.14
N ASN A 62 -38.39 -6.22 3.18
CA ASN A 62 -37.86 -6.37 4.55
C ASN A 62 -37.55 -7.85 4.83
N VAL A 63 -36.29 -8.16 5.11
CA VAL A 63 -35.78 -9.53 5.25
C VAL A 63 -35.49 -9.84 6.72
N PHE A 64 -36.50 -10.29 7.47
CA PHE A 64 -36.35 -10.85 8.82
C PHE A 64 -36.18 -12.39 8.79
N GLY A 65 -36.55 -13.03 7.68
CA GLY A 65 -36.32 -14.44 7.35
C GLY A 65 -35.15 -14.60 6.38
N VAL A 66 -35.40 -15.21 5.22
CA VAL A 66 -34.38 -15.45 4.19
C VAL A 66 -34.83 -14.94 2.82
N ALA A 67 -33.97 -14.15 2.16
CA ALA A 67 -34.13 -13.73 0.78
C ALA A 67 -33.02 -14.34 -0.10
N ILE A 68 -33.38 -14.88 -1.26
CA ILE A 68 -32.42 -15.49 -2.20
C ILE A 68 -32.66 -14.94 -3.61
N GLN A 69 -31.60 -14.53 -4.29
CA GLN A 69 -31.63 -14.02 -5.67
C GLN A 69 -32.60 -12.85 -5.84
N THR A 70 -32.56 -11.89 -4.90
CA THR A 70 -33.35 -10.67 -5.03
C THR A 70 -32.67 -9.72 -6.02
N THR A 71 -33.42 -9.11 -6.93
CA THR A 71 -32.96 -8.02 -7.79
C THR A 71 -33.56 -6.71 -7.32
N VAL A 72 -32.74 -5.70 -7.04
CA VAL A 72 -33.16 -4.38 -6.55
C VAL A 72 -32.81 -3.32 -7.59
N ALA A 73 -33.77 -2.48 -7.99
CA ALA A 73 -33.58 -1.47 -9.02
C ALA A 73 -34.57 -0.29 -8.88
N ASN A 74 -34.35 0.78 -9.63
CA ASN A 74 -35.34 1.84 -9.89
C ASN A 74 -35.97 2.46 -8.62
N GLY A 75 -35.16 2.79 -7.62
CA GLY A 75 -35.61 3.32 -6.33
C GLY A 75 -36.12 2.25 -5.35
N GLY A 76 -35.91 0.97 -5.65
CA GLY A 76 -36.25 -0.14 -4.77
C GLY A 76 -35.26 -0.29 -3.61
N PHE A 77 -35.76 -0.77 -2.48
CA PHE A 77 -34.98 -1.01 -1.27
C PHE A 77 -35.07 -2.46 -0.80
N GLN A 78 -33.93 -3.05 -0.44
CA GLN A 78 -33.88 -4.28 0.34
C GLN A 78 -33.29 -3.99 1.72
N HIS A 79 -34.07 -4.17 2.78
CA HIS A 79 -33.63 -4.03 4.17
C HIS A 79 -33.36 -5.43 4.75
N VAL A 80 -32.09 -5.75 4.99
CA VAL A 80 -31.64 -7.05 5.47
C VAL A 80 -31.40 -7.00 6.98
N HIS A 81 -32.29 -7.64 7.74
CA HIS A 81 -32.18 -7.83 9.19
C HIS A 81 -31.76 -9.25 9.58
N ASN A 82 -31.75 -10.17 8.60
CA ASN A 82 -31.35 -11.56 8.80
C ASN A 82 -30.48 -12.00 7.61
N ASN A 83 -30.89 -12.93 6.75
CA ASN A 83 -30.02 -13.43 5.68
C ASN A 83 -30.51 -13.09 4.28
N ALA A 84 -29.64 -12.48 3.47
CA ALA A 84 -29.82 -12.29 2.04
C ALA A 84 -28.70 -12.97 1.24
N PHE A 85 -29.06 -13.70 0.19
CA PHE A 85 -28.11 -14.42 -0.65
C PHE A 85 -28.25 -14.01 -2.11
N ASN A 86 -27.12 -13.70 -2.75
CA ASN A 86 -27.02 -13.38 -4.18
C ASN A 86 -27.93 -12.23 -4.61
N THR A 87 -28.02 -11.17 -3.79
CA THR A 87 -28.77 -9.97 -4.19
C THR A 87 -28.05 -9.28 -5.34
N ILE A 88 -28.77 -8.89 -6.38
CA ILE A 88 -28.27 -8.04 -7.47
C ILE A 88 -28.82 -6.64 -7.26
N VAL A 89 -27.94 -5.67 -7.08
CA VAL A 89 -28.30 -4.25 -6.92
C VAL A 89 -27.95 -3.51 -8.21
N ASN A 90 -28.98 -3.07 -8.93
CA ASN A 90 -28.85 -2.33 -10.19
C ASN A 90 -29.03 -0.83 -9.97
N ALA A 91 -28.93 -0.05 -11.05
CA ALA A 91 -29.09 1.40 -11.02
C ALA A 91 -30.33 1.85 -10.23
N GLY A 92 -30.09 2.73 -9.25
CA GLY A 92 -31.11 3.28 -8.36
C GLY A 92 -31.66 2.30 -7.33
N GLY A 93 -31.18 1.05 -7.28
CA GLY A 93 -31.49 0.12 -6.21
C GLY A 93 -30.55 0.28 -5.02
N GLU A 94 -31.06 -0.01 -3.82
CA GLU A 94 -30.29 0.06 -2.58
C GLU A 94 -30.50 -1.19 -1.71
N GLN A 95 -29.40 -1.80 -1.27
CA GLN A 95 -29.40 -2.86 -0.25
C GLN A 95 -28.83 -2.29 1.06
N ASN A 96 -29.63 -2.35 2.12
CA ASN A 96 -29.23 -1.96 3.47
C ASN A 96 -29.06 -3.21 4.34
N VAL A 97 -27.84 -3.54 4.74
CA VAL A 97 -27.54 -4.65 5.64
C VAL A 97 -27.41 -4.10 7.05
N TYR A 98 -28.43 -4.30 7.88
CA TYR A 98 -28.47 -3.82 9.26
C TYR A 98 -27.54 -4.63 10.18
N ILE A 99 -27.33 -4.17 11.41
CA ILE A 99 -26.35 -4.72 12.36
C ILE A 99 -26.51 -6.23 12.66
N ASP A 100 -27.73 -6.73 12.58
CA ASP A 100 -28.11 -8.14 12.74
C ASP A 100 -28.22 -8.90 11.41
N GLY A 101 -28.12 -8.17 10.30
CA GLY A 101 -28.18 -8.69 8.94
C GLY A 101 -26.84 -9.21 8.42
N SER A 102 -26.96 -10.16 7.50
CA SER A 102 -25.89 -10.74 6.71
C SER A 102 -26.29 -10.80 5.24
N ALA A 103 -25.44 -10.27 4.37
CA ALA A 103 -25.57 -10.44 2.91
C ALA A 103 -24.38 -11.23 2.36
N THR A 104 -24.67 -12.27 1.58
CA THR A 104 -23.66 -13.13 0.96
C THR A 104 -23.81 -13.13 -0.56
N GLY A 105 -22.73 -12.85 -1.29
CA GLY A 105 -22.73 -12.93 -2.76
C GLY A 105 -23.44 -11.77 -3.45
N SER A 106 -23.59 -10.62 -2.80
CA SER A 106 -24.20 -9.45 -3.43
C SER A 106 -23.40 -8.99 -4.65
N THR A 107 -24.08 -8.62 -5.73
CA THR A 107 -23.48 -8.00 -6.91
C THR A 107 -24.02 -6.58 -7.06
N ILE A 108 -23.13 -5.58 -6.98
CA ILE A 108 -23.46 -4.17 -7.05
C ILE A 108 -23.06 -3.62 -8.43
N ASN A 109 -24.03 -3.49 -9.32
CA ASN A 109 -23.83 -2.97 -10.66
C ASN A 109 -23.79 -1.44 -10.69
N ALA A 110 -23.45 -0.87 -11.85
CA ALA A 110 -23.40 0.58 -12.05
C ALA A 110 -24.66 1.31 -11.53
N GLY A 111 -24.43 2.26 -10.62
CA GLY A 111 -25.49 3.06 -9.98
C GLY A 111 -26.29 2.34 -8.89
N GLY A 112 -25.94 1.10 -8.53
CA GLY A 112 -26.46 0.41 -7.36
C GLY A 112 -25.67 0.77 -6.10
N ILE A 113 -26.33 0.69 -4.95
CA ILE A 113 -25.74 1.03 -3.64
C ILE A 113 -25.96 -0.10 -2.65
N GLN A 114 -24.93 -0.45 -1.89
CA GLN A 114 -25.01 -1.30 -0.72
C GLN A 114 -24.45 -0.58 0.51
N ILE A 115 -25.18 -0.60 1.62
CA ILE A 115 -24.77 0.00 2.89
C ILE A 115 -24.73 -1.08 3.96
N ASP A 116 -23.55 -1.28 4.54
CA ASP A 116 -23.24 -2.38 5.45
C ASP A 116 -23.05 -1.86 6.87
N TRP A 117 -24.10 -1.93 7.68
CA TRP A 117 -24.02 -1.77 9.15
C TRP A 117 -23.76 -3.09 9.85
N GLY A 118 -24.18 -4.20 9.24
CA GLY A 118 -23.92 -5.57 9.69
C GLY A 118 -22.71 -6.18 9.00
N PHE A 119 -22.89 -7.40 8.50
CA PHE A 119 -21.82 -8.19 7.89
C PHE A 119 -22.10 -8.52 6.43
N THR A 120 -21.10 -8.37 5.57
CA THR A 120 -21.17 -8.82 4.17
C THR A 120 -19.98 -9.67 3.77
N ILE A 121 -20.24 -10.63 2.88
CA ILE A 121 -19.24 -11.58 2.42
C ILE A 121 -19.41 -11.88 0.93
N ILE A 122 -18.29 -11.92 0.20
CA ILE A 122 -18.25 -12.23 -1.24
C ILE A 122 -19.07 -11.20 -2.05
N THR A 123 -18.98 -9.91 -1.68
CA THR A 123 -19.57 -8.83 -2.48
C THR A 123 -18.75 -8.63 -3.77
N THR A 124 -19.41 -8.49 -4.92
CA THR A 124 -18.79 -8.10 -6.19
C THR A 124 -19.26 -6.70 -6.59
N ILE A 125 -18.33 -5.76 -6.75
CA ILE A 125 -18.60 -4.39 -7.19
C ILE A 125 -18.23 -4.25 -8.67
N SER A 126 -19.23 -3.92 -9.49
CA SER A 126 -19.14 -3.78 -10.94
C SER A 126 -19.70 -2.42 -11.38
N GLY A 127 -19.19 -1.35 -10.77
CA GLY A 127 -19.52 0.05 -11.09
C GLY A 127 -20.44 0.74 -10.07
N GLY A 128 -20.93 0.00 -9.07
CA GLY A 128 -21.72 0.55 -7.96
C GLY A 128 -20.86 1.01 -6.78
N GLY A 129 -21.52 1.26 -5.64
CA GLY A 129 -20.88 1.65 -4.38
C GLY A 129 -21.23 0.73 -3.21
N GLN A 130 -20.23 0.33 -2.44
CA GLN A 130 -20.40 -0.32 -1.13
C GLN A 130 -19.91 0.62 -0.03
N TYR A 131 -20.72 0.87 0.99
CA TYR A 131 -20.36 1.71 2.15
C TYR A 131 -20.33 0.84 3.42
N VAL A 132 -19.15 0.67 4.00
CA VAL A 132 -18.89 -0.28 5.09
C VAL A 132 -18.78 0.48 6.41
N PHE A 133 -19.83 0.42 7.23
CA PHE A 133 -19.86 0.91 8.61
C PHE A 133 -19.66 -0.23 9.64
N GLY A 134 -20.05 -1.45 9.27
CA GLY A 134 -19.82 -2.69 10.02
C GLY A 134 -18.63 -3.46 9.49
N SER A 135 -18.87 -4.61 8.85
CA SER A 135 -17.79 -5.44 8.30
C SER A 135 -18.12 -5.99 6.91
N ALA A 136 -17.11 -5.94 6.03
CA ALA A 136 -17.14 -6.56 4.72
C ALA A 136 -15.93 -7.49 4.55
N SER A 137 -16.13 -8.67 3.99
CA SER A 137 -15.06 -9.65 3.73
C SER A 137 -15.12 -10.18 2.30
N LEU A 138 -13.95 -10.48 1.73
CA LEU A 138 -13.82 -11.07 0.39
C LEU A 138 -14.53 -10.24 -0.69
N THR A 139 -14.48 -8.92 -0.57
CA THR A 139 -15.05 -8.03 -1.59
C THR A 139 -14.16 -8.02 -2.82
N THR A 140 -14.74 -8.16 -4.00
CA THR A 140 -14.05 -8.02 -5.29
C THR A 140 -14.51 -6.75 -5.99
N ILE A 141 -13.58 -5.84 -6.29
CA ILE A 141 -13.84 -4.58 -6.99
C ILE A 141 -13.32 -4.70 -8.43
N ASN A 142 -14.23 -4.92 -9.37
CA ASN A 142 -13.92 -4.87 -10.80
C ASN A 142 -13.93 -3.43 -11.32
N SER A 143 -14.86 -2.63 -10.80
CA SER A 143 -15.01 -1.19 -11.01
C SER A 143 -15.95 -0.62 -9.94
N GLY A 144 -16.05 0.70 -9.80
CA GLY A 144 -16.84 1.32 -8.75
C GLY A 144 -16.02 1.57 -7.49
N LEU A 145 -16.67 1.59 -6.33
CA LEU A 145 -16.06 2.03 -5.07
C LEU A 145 -16.49 1.15 -3.88
N GLN A 146 -15.53 0.80 -3.04
CA GLN A 146 -15.78 0.44 -1.63
C GLN A 146 -15.31 1.58 -0.73
N ALA A 147 -16.20 2.16 0.06
CA ALA A 147 -15.88 3.14 1.09
C ALA A 147 -15.90 2.45 2.46
N VAL A 148 -14.75 2.41 3.14
CA VAL A 148 -14.61 1.91 4.51
C VAL A 148 -14.71 3.10 5.45
N GLU A 149 -15.87 3.22 6.08
CA GLU A 149 -16.26 4.36 6.90
C GLU A 149 -15.71 4.23 8.33
N SER A 150 -15.88 5.28 9.14
CA SER A 150 -15.47 5.26 10.55
C SER A 150 -16.12 4.09 11.31
N GLY A 151 -15.30 3.23 11.91
CA GLY A 151 -15.73 2.01 12.61
C GLY A 151 -15.88 0.79 11.70
N GLY A 152 -15.87 0.98 10.38
CA GLY A 152 -15.94 -0.07 9.39
C GLY A 152 -14.64 -0.86 9.26
N THR A 153 -14.75 -2.15 8.97
CA THR A 153 -13.62 -3.03 8.65
C THR A 153 -13.85 -3.79 7.34
N ALA A 154 -12.95 -3.61 6.38
CA ALA A 154 -12.89 -4.43 5.17
C ALA A 154 -11.72 -5.42 5.24
N SER A 155 -11.97 -6.71 5.04
CA SER A 155 -10.91 -7.73 4.97
C SER A 155 -10.88 -8.43 3.62
N ASP A 156 -9.69 -8.82 3.19
CA ASP A 156 -9.47 -9.67 2.01
C ASP A 156 -10.09 -9.08 0.73
N THR A 157 -10.02 -7.75 0.61
CA THR A 157 -10.54 -7.05 -0.57
C THR A 157 -9.59 -7.24 -1.74
N THR A 158 -10.12 -7.60 -2.91
CA THR A 158 -9.39 -7.69 -4.17
C THR A 158 -9.80 -6.55 -5.10
N ILE A 159 -8.84 -5.76 -5.59
CA ILE A 159 -9.07 -4.60 -6.45
C ILE A 159 -8.43 -4.86 -7.83
N HIS A 160 -9.27 -5.17 -8.81
CA HIS A 160 -8.90 -5.26 -10.22
C HIS A 160 -9.01 -3.91 -10.95
N GLY A 161 -9.92 -3.06 -10.47
CA GLY A 161 -10.18 -1.71 -10.99
C GLY A 161 -11.03 -0.91 -10.01
N GLY A 162 -11.41 0.32 -10.38
CA GLY A 162 -12.13 1.21 -9.45
C GLY A 162 -11.25 1.60 -8.26
N GLY A 163 -11.83 1.65 -7.06
CA GLY A 163 -11.03 1.87 -5.86
C GLY A 163 -11.65 1.50 -4.52
N GLN A 164 -10.83 1.59 -3.48
CA GLN A 164 -11.20 1.49 -2.08
C GLN A 164 -10.78 2.78 -1.35
N ASP A 165 -11.74 3.46 -0.75
CA ASP A 165 -11.47 4.61 0.13
C ASP A 165 -11.53 4.13 1.58
N VAL A 166 -10.49 4.44 2.37
CA VAL A 166 -10.42 4.11 3.79
C VAL A 166 -10.37 5.40 4.59
N TYR A 167 -11.50 5.78 5.16
CA TYR A 167 -11.65 7.04 5.88
C TYR A 167 -11.12 6.94 7.32
N LEU A 168 -10.97 8.09 7.97
CA LEU A 168 -10.57 8.19 9.38
C LEU A 168 -11.45 7.29 10.26
N GLY A 169 -10.81 6.40 11.03
CA GLY A 169 -11.47 5.42 11.88
C GLY A 169 -11.90 4.13 11.15
N GLY A 170 -11.80 4.07 9.83
CA GLY A 170 -11.96 2.86 9.03
C GLY A 170 -10.67 2.04 8.96
N THR A 171 -10.81 0.73 8.76
CA THR A 171 -9.68 -0.20 8.67
C THR A 171 -9.81 -1.16 7.48
N ALA A 172 -8.77 -1.27 6.65
CA ALA A 172 -8.67 -2.31 5.63
C ALA A 172 -7.51 -3.28 5.91
N ILE A 173 -7.76 -4.58 5.79
CA ILE A 173 -6.80 -5.64 6.10
C ILE A 173 -6.67 -6.57 4.90
N ASN A 174 -5.43 -6.93 4.55
CA ASN A 174 -5.13 -7.90 3.50
C ASN A 174 -5.74 -7.52 2.14
N THR A 175 -5.58 -6.26 1.74
CA THR A 175 -6.07 -5.80 0.43
C THR A 175 -5.07 -6.20 -0.66
N THR A 176 -5.55 -6.86 -1.72
CA THR A 176 -4.75 -7.24 -2.89
C THR A 176 -5.16 -6.40 -4.09
N MET A 177 -4.19 -5.75 -4.74
CA MET A 177 -4.43 -4.83 -5.85
C MET A 177 -3.57 -5.24 -7.05
N ASP A 178 -4.23 -5.59 -8.16
CA ASP A 178 -3.61 -5.81 -9.48
C ASP A 178 -4.12 -4.80 -10.53
N GLY A 179 -4.86 -3.79 -10.06
CA GLY A 179 -5.22 -2.56 -10.74
C GLY A 179 -5.89 -1.60 -9.75
N GLY A 180 -6.52 -0.53 -10.25
CA GLY A 180 -7.29 0.40 -9.41
C GLY A 180 -6.48 1.17 -8.37
N VAL A 181 -7.18 1.73 -7.39
CA VAL A 181 -6.62 2.66 -6.40
C VAL A 181 -7.11 2.34 -4.98
N GLN A 182 -6.23 2.46 -3.99
CA GLN A 182 -6.60 2.52 -2.57
C GLN A 182 -6.22 3.90 -2.03
N SER A 183 -7.21 4.68 -1.59
CA SER A 183 -7.01 6.01 -1.01
C SER A 183 -7.26 5.96 0.50
N VAL A 184 -6.25 6.25 1.31
CA VAL A 184 -6.34 6.14 2.77
C VAL A 184 -6.41 7.55 3.36
N TYR A 185 -7.63 8.05 3.57
CA TYR A 185 -7.91 9.41 4.08
C TYR A 185 -7.90 9.45 5.62
N GLY A 186 -6.73 9.23 6.22
CA GLY A 186 -6.55 9.18 7.67
C GLY A 186 -6.95 7.85 8.34
N GLY A 187 -7.44 6.88 7.55
CA GLY A 187 -7.71 5.52 8.00
C GLY A 187 -6.45 4.68 8.25
N THR A 188 -6.64 3.38 8.50
CA THR A 188 -5.56 2.41 8.68
C THR A 188 -5.65 1.29 7.67
N VAL A 189 -4.52 0.95 7.04
CA VAL A 189 -4.41 -0.22 6.16
C VAL A 189 -3.28 -1.13 6.61
N VAL A 190 -3.51 -2.44 6.55
CA VAL A 190 -2.59 -3.46 7.04
C VAL A 190 -2.45 -4.55 5.98
N GLN A 191 -1.21 -4.92 5.65
CA GLN A 191 -0.91 -5.98 4.67
C GLN A 191 -1.52 -5.73 3.29
N THR A 192 -1.30 -4.53 2.73
CA THR A 192 -1.72 -4.26 1.35
C THR A 192 -0.67 -4.80 0.36
N THR A 193 -1.09 -5.48 -0.70
CA THR A 193 -0.24 -5.90 -1.81
C THR A 193 -0.59 -5.11 -3.06
N ILE A 194 0.38 -4.39 -3.63
CA ILE A 194 0.20 -3.47 -4.77
C ILE A 194 1.01 -3.98 -5.96
N SER A 195 0.36 -4.23 -7.11
CA SER A 195 1.00 -4.79 -8.31
C SER A 195 0.39 -4.20 -9.59
N ASN A 196 1.02 -4.42 -10.75
CA ASN A 196 0.37 -4.28 -12.07
C ASN A 196 -0.35 -2.93 -12.35
N GLY A 197 0.26 -1.80 -12.02
CA GLY A 197 -0.29 -0.47 -12.27
C GLY A 197 -1.25 0.02 -11.18
N ALA A 198 -1.46 -0.77 -10.13
CA ALA A 198 -2.22 -0.35 -8.95
C ALA A 198 -1.48 0.73 -8.14
N LEU A 199 -2.24 1.62 -7.51
CA LEU A 199 -1.73 2.76 -6.75
C LEU A 199 -2.33 2.83 -5.34
N GLN A 200 -1.50 3.00 -4.32
CA GLN A 200 -1.96 3.38 -2.98
C GLN A 200 -1.58 4.84 -2.69
N TYR A 201 -2.59 5.67 -2.40
CA TYR A 201 -2.42 7.04 -1.91
C TYR A 201 -2.65 7.10 -0.42
N LEU A 202 -1.59 7.34 0.35
CA LEU A 202 -1.59 7.21 1.80
C LEU A 202 -1.55 8.59 2.48
N HIS A 203 -2.68 9.01 3.05
CA HIS A 203 -2.84 10.16 3.96
C HIS A 203 -3.15 9.71 5.41
N GLY A 204 -2.98 8.42 5.69
CA GLY A 204 -3.21 7.81 6.99
C GLY A 204 -2.08 6.86 7.35
N ASN A 205 -2.39 5.70 7.92
CA ASN A 205 -1.38 4.74 8.37
C ASN A 205 -1.39 3.48 7.51
N ALA A 206 -0.22 3.05 7.03
CA ALA A 206 -0.05 1.76 6.37
C ALA A 206 1.01 0.92 7.10
N SER A 207 0.76 -0.37 7.26
CA SER A 207 1.76 -1.31 7.78
C SER A 207 1.86 -2.58 6.93
N MET A 208 3.09 -3.10 6.80
CA MET A 208 3.38 -4.34 6.06
C MET A 208 2.90 -4.28 4.60
N THR A 209 3.04 -3.13 3.94
CA THR A 209 2.68 -3.01 2.52
C THR A 209 3.74 -3.73 1.67
N THR A 210 3.32 -4.51 0.68
CA THR A 210 4.19 -5.11 -0.32
C THR A 210 3.94 -4.45 -1.68
N VAL A 211 4.97 -3.85 -2.26
CA VAL A 211 4.91 -3.21 -3.57
C VAL A 211 5.68 -4.06 -4.57
N ASN A 212 4.96 -4.65 -5.53
CA ASN A 212 5.52 -5.50 -6.58
C ASN A 212 5.71 -4.72 -7.90
N ALA A 213 6.20 -5.42 -8.92
CA ALA A 213 6.40 -4.88 -10.26
C ALA A 213 5.18 -4.10 -10.78
N GLY A 214 5.41 -2.84 -11.15
CA GLY A 214 4.40 -1.93 -11.68
C GLY A 214 3.45 -1.35 -10.62
N GLY A 215 3.53 -1.76 -9.35
CA GLY A 215 2.78 -1.15 -8.25
C GLY A 215 3.51 0.08 -7.71
N GLN A 216 2.73 1.01 -7.13
CA GLN A 216 3.29 2.18 -6.44
C GLN A 216 2.56 2.49 -5.14
N GLN A 217 3.33 2.72 -4.08
CA GLN A 217 2.87 3.36 -2.84
C GLN A 217 3.31 4.82 -2.82
N SER A 218 2.37 5.74 -2.57
CA SER A 218 2.63 7.17 -2.41
C SER A 218 2.23 7.61 -1.01
N VAL A 219 3.21 7.88 -0.17
CA VAL A 219 3.05 8.34 1.21
C VAL A 219 3.06 9.86 1.23
N TYR A 220 1.90 10.48 1.46
CA TYR A 220 1.78 11.94 1.50
C TYR A 220 2.26 12.51 2.82
N ALA A 221 2.40 13.83 2.90
CA ALA A 221 2.99 14.54 4.04
C ALA A 221 2.31 14.24 5.40
N ASP A 222 1.03 13.90 5.38
CA ASP A 222 0.20 13.52 6.53
C ASP A 222 0.09 12.00 6.73
N GLY A 223 0.70 11.20 5.85
CA GLY A 223 0.73 9.75 5.90
C GLY A 223 1.99 9.18 6.55
N ALA A 224 1.86 7.96 7.06
CA ALA A 224 2.96 7.18 7.62
C ALA A 224 2.89 5.72 7.15
N ALA A 225 4.00 5.23 6.56
CA ALA A 225 4.16 3.83 6.18
C ALA A 225 5.22 3.13 7.05
N THR A 226 4.91 1.94 7.56
CA THR A 226 5.83 1.15 8.38
C THR A 226 6.00 -0.26 7.82
N GLY A 227 7.24 -0.67 7.59
CA GLY A 227 7.57 -2.02 7.11
C GLY A 227 7.13 -2.26 5.67
N THR A 228 7.19 -1.23 4.80
CA THR A 228 6.95 -1.44 3.38
C THR A 228 8.07 -2.29 2.78
N THR A 229 7.72 -3.33 2.02
CA THR A 229 8.67 -4.10 1.20
C THR A 229 8.48 -3.73 -0.27
N ILE A 230 9.53 -3.21 -0.91
CA ILE A 230 9.52 -2.80 -2.31
C ILE A 230 10.29 -3.83 -3.15
N ASN A 231 9.57 -4.70 -3.84
CA ASN A 231 10.17 -5.72 -4.71
C ASN A 231 10.60 -5.13 -6.05
N ALA A 232 11.34 -5.92 -6.84
CA ALA A 232 11.81 -5.55 -8.17
C ALA A 232 10.70 -4.96 -9.06
N GLY A 233 10.94 -3.74 -9.57
CA GLY A 233 10.00 -2.98 -10.39
C GLY A 233 8.85 -2.29 -9.63
N GLY A 234 8.79 -2.42 -8.30
CA GLY A 234 7.90 -1.65 -7.44
C GLY A 234 8.50 -0.31 -7.05
N VAL A 235 7.64 0.65 -6.70
CA VAL A 235 8.06 2.02 -6.33
C VAL A 235 7.36 2.48 -5.05
N GLN A 236 8.12 3.08 -4.15
CA GLN A 236 7.59 3.86 -3.04
C GLN A 236 8.04 5.32 -3.17
N VAL A 237 7.11 6.26 -2.96
CA VAL A 237 7.40 7.70 -2.94
C VAL A 237 6.93 8.29 -1.62
N ASP A 238 7.85 8.87 -0.87
CA ASP A 238 7.65 9.32 0.50
C ASP A 238 7.74 10.84 0.60
N TRP A 239 6.61 11.53 0.60
CA TRP A 239 6.49 12.93 1.05
C TRP A 239 6.21 13.04 2.55
N GLY A 240 5.65 11.98 3.15
CA GLY A 240 5.47 11.83 4.59
C GLY A 240 6.58 11.04 5.25
N ALA A 241 6.21 10.18 6.20
CA ALA A 241 7.14 9.36 6.96
C ALA A 241 7.13 7.90 6.49
N ALA A 242 8.31 7.36 6.21
CA ALA A 242 8.53 5.93 5.98
C ALA A 242 9.45 5.35 7.06
N ASN A 243 9.06 4.22 7.64
CA ASN A 243 9.80 3.57 8.72
C ASN A 243 10.06 2.11 8.36
N ALA A 244 11.30 1.65 8.55
CA ALA A 244 11.70 0.26 8.32
C ALA A 244 11.36 -0.25 6.90
N THR A 245 11.51 0.61 5.89
CA THR A 245 11.33 0.21 4.49
C THR A 245 12.41 -0.81 4.09
N ILE A 246 12.01 -1.88 3.42
CA ILE A 246 12.90 -2.87 2.81
C ILE A 246 12.85 -2.69 1.30
N VAL A 247 13.96 -2.27 0.69
CA VAL A 247 14.09 -2.18 -0.77
C VAL A 247 14.75 -3.47 -1.27
N ASN A 248 13.98 -4.28 -2.02
CA ASN A 248 14.37 -5.58 -2.53
C ASN A 248 14.27 -5.62 -4.07
N GLY A 249 15.08 -4.77 -4.70
CA GLY A 249 15.20 -4.62 -6.15
C GLY A 249 14.30 -3.52 -6.73
N GLY A 250 13.44 -2.94 -5.90
CA GLY A 250 12.61 -1.77 -6.25
C GLY A 250 13.32 -0.45 -6.05
N VAL A 251 12.53 0.63 -5.99
CA VAL A 251 13.02 1.99 -5.77
C VAL A 251 12.21 2.70 -4.69
N GLN A 252 12.91 3.34 -3.76
CA GLN A 252 12.34 4.29 -2.80
C GLN A 252 12.77 5.71 -3.17
N TYR A 253 11.83 6.65 -3.20
CA TYR A 253 12.08 8.09 -3.34
C TYR A 253 11.67 8.83 -2.07
N VAL A 254 12.62 9.43 -1.37
CA VAL A 254 12.41 10.11 -0.09
C VAL A 254 12.44 11.63 -0.30
N TYR A 255 11.26 12.26 -0.29
CA TYR A 255 11.08 13.72 -0.28
C TYR A 255 10.77 14.26 1.14
N GLY A 256 10.21 13.41 2.01
CA GLY A 256 9.93 13.68 3.41
C GLY A 256 10.99 13.05 4.31
N SER A 257 10.60 12.06 5.11
CA SER A 257 11.51 11.37 6.03
C SER A 257 11.46 9.85 5.85
N ALA A 258 12.63 9.21 5.91
CA ALA A 258 12.76 7.77 5.96
C ALA A 258 13.71 7.36 7.10
N THR A 259 13.28 6.48 8.00
CA THR A 259 14.12 5.97 9.10
C THR A 259 14.23 4.44 9.03
N GLY A 260 15.44 3.91 9.21
CA GLY A 260 15.69 2.48 9.26
C GLY A 260 15.51 1.78 7.91
N THR A 261 15.77 2.47 6.80
CA THR A 261 15.64 1.85 5.47
C THR A 261 16.73 0.79 5.28
N THR A 262 16.34 -0.41 4.88
CA THR A 262 17.27 -1.48 4.47
C THR A 262 17.19 -1.66 2.96
N VAL A 263 18.24 -1.26 2.23
CA VAL A 263 18.36 -1.47 0.79
C VAL A 263 19.06 -2.80 0.55
N LEU A 264 18.30 -3.90 0.46
CA LEU A 264 18.85 -5.24 0.18
C LEU A 264 19.39 -5.33 -1.25
N SER A 265 18.64 -4.78 -2.19
CA SER A 265 18.98 -4.59 -3.59
C SER A 265 18.12 -3.46 -4.17
N GLY A 266 18.50 -2.89 -5.31
CA GLY A 266 17.79 -1.73 -5.86
C GLY A 266 18.32 -0.42 -5.31
N THR A 267 17.45 0.57 -5.13
CA THR A 267 17.90 1.95 -4.87
C THR A 267 17.01 2.73 -3.91
N GLN A 268 17.64 3.41 -2.96
CA GLN A 268 17.04 4.54 -2.24
C GLN A 268 17.55 5.86 -2.85
N HIS A 269 16.63 6.76 -3.18
CA HIS A 269 16.94 8.13 -3.56
C HIS A 269 16.45 9.08 -2.48
N VAL A 270 17.37 9.81 -1.84
CA VAL A 270 17.03 10.92 -0.95
C VAL A 270 17.02 12.20 -1.76
N GLN A 271 15.84 12.77 -1.95
CA GLN A 271 15.59 13.91 -2.82
C GLN A 271 15.86 15.24 -2.10
N ALA A 272 15.85 16.35 -2.83
CA ALA A 272 15.99 17.67 -2.25
C ALA A 272 14.92 17.93 -1.17
N GLY A 273 15.34 18.30 0.04
CA GLY A 273 14.48 18.50 1.20
C GLY A 273 14.12 17.22 1.97
N GLY A 274 14.43 16.05 1.42
CA GLY A 274 14.24 14.76 2.08
C GLY A 274 15.37 14.43 3.05
N SER A 275 15.03 13.68 4.10
CA SER A 275 15.99 13.19 5.10
C SER A 275 15.86 11.68 5.26
N ALA A 276 16.97 10.96 5.15
CA ALA A 276 17.07 9.56 5.52
C ALA A 276 17.96 9.40 6.76
N ASP A 277 17.62 8.43 7.61
CA ASP A 277 18.28 8.15 8.87
C ASP A 277 18.34 6.62 9.07
N ASP A 278 19.43 6.10 9.65
CA ASP A 278 19.65 4.66 9.86
C ASP A 278 19.53 3.85 8.54
N THR A 279 20.17 4.30 7.46
CA THR A 279 20.11 3.59 6.17
C THR A 279 21.15 2.47 6.10
N THR A 280 20.70 1.24 5.91
CA THR A 280 21.55 0.06 5.69
C THR A 280 21.61 -0.31 4.21
N ILE A 281 22.80 -0.36 3.63
CA ILE A 281 23.05 -0.64 2.21
C ILE A 281 23.63 -2.05 2.05
N GLY A 282 22.88 -2.94 1.40
CA GLY A 282 23.27 -4.32 1.13
C GLY A 282 24.15 -4.49 -0.11
N SER A 283 24.49 -5.74 -0.40
CA SER A 283 25.39 -6.11 -1.50
C SER A 283 24.90 -5.62 -2.86
N GLY A 284 25.72 -4.81 -3.54
CA GLY A 284 25.38 -4.24 -4.86
C GLY A 284 24.23 -3.23 -4.85
N ALA A 285 23.76 -2.80 -3.67
CA ALA A 285 22.68 -1.84 -3.52
C ALA A 285 23.20 -0.39 -3.55
N LEU A 286 22.28 0.55 -3.80
CA LEU A 286 22.61 1.97 -3.92
C LEU A 286 21.75 2.82 -2.98
N ALA A 287 22.39 3.69 -2.19
CA ALA A 287 21.77 4.89 -1.65
C ALA A 287 22.32 6.10 -2.40
N PHE A 288 21.44 6.94 -2.93
CA PHE A 288 21.80 8.15 -3.66
C PHE A 288 21.15 9.36 -3.00
N VAL A 289 21.98 10.29 -2.52
CA VAL A 289 21.54 11.55 -1.94
C VAL A 289 21.72 12.65 -2.97
N HIS A 290 20.60 13.19 -3.43
CA HIS A 290 20.57 14.32 -4.37
C HIS A 290 20.95 15.63 -3.68
N ALA A 291 21.31 16.64 -4.47
CA ALA A 291 21.59 17.96 -3.93
C ALA A 291 20.38 18.49 -3.13
N GLY A 292 20.63 18.91 -1.89
CA GLY A 292 19.61 19.36 -0.94
C GLY A 292 18.95 18.26 -0.10
N GLY A 293 19.27 16.98 -0.33
CA GLY A 293 18.88 15.88 0.57
C GLY A 293 19.90 15.66 1.68
N THR A 294 19.48 14.99 2.76
CA THR A 294 20.36 14.61 3.89
C THR A 294 20.24 13.13 4.21
N ILE A 295 21.37 12.49 4.52
CA ILE A 295 21.40 11.13 5.05
C ILE A 295 22.28 11.11 6.30
N ASP A 296 21.81 10.43 7.34
CA ASP A 296 22.56 10.18 8.57
C ASP A 296 22.60 8.68 8.89
N ASP A 297 23.57 8.28 9.70
CA ASP A 297 23.81 6.93 10.21
C ASP A 297 23.73 5.85 9.12
N VAL A 298 24.64 5.93 8.15
CA VAL A 298 24.74 4.97 7.04
C VAL A 298 25.54 3.73 7.46
N ILE A 299 25.03 2.55 7.10
CA ILE A 299 25.67 1.26 7.35
C ILE A 299 25.88 0.52 6.02
N PHE A 300 27.13 0.27 5.66
CA PHE A 300 27.47 -0.69 4.62
C PHE A 300 27.39 -2.12 5.20
N ALA A 301 26.51 -2.95 4.64
CA ALA A 301 26.16 -4.27 5.19
C ALA A 301 26.40 -5.44 4.21
N GLY A 302 27.00 -5.17 3.05
CA GLY A 302 27.43 -6.19 2.10
C GLY A 302 28.35 -5.61 1.02
N PRO A 303 29.11 -6.45 0.31
CA PRO A 303 30.13 -5.98 -0.62
C PRO A 303 29.54 -5.27 -1.84
N ASN A 304 30.28 -4.33 -2.42
CA ASN A 304 29.82 -3.50 -3.54
C ASN A 304 28.61 -2.63 -3.19
N ALA A 305 28.38 -2.35 -1.91
CA ALA A 305 27.41 -1.35 -1.52
C ALA A 305 27.91 0.03 -1.95
N SER A 306 27.00 0.89 -2.40
CA SER A 306 27.35 2.21 -2.95
C SER A 306 26.55 3.31 -2.27
N LEU A 307 27.25 4.32 -1.77
CA LEU A 307 26.66 5.58 -1.34
C LEU A 307 27.10 6.68 -2.29
N VAL A 308 26.15 7.42 -2.87
CA VAL A 308 26.43 8.60 -3.69
C VAL A 308 25.92 9.84 -2.98
N LEU A 309 26.80 10.82 -2.81
CA LEU A 309 26.50 12.11 -2.20
C LEU A 309 26.72 13.21 -3.25
N ALA A 310 25.64 13.72 -3.82
CA ALA A 310 25.73 14.81 -4.80
C ALA A 310 26.30 16.11 -4.19
N GLN A 311 26.19 16.28 -2.85
CA GLN A 311 26.82 17.36 -2.08
C GLN A 311 27.50 16.79 -0.83
N ALA A 312 28.61 16.08 -1.02
CA ALA A 312 29.36 15.48 0.08
C ALA A 312 29.93 16.51 1.06
N SER A 313 30.18 17.75 0.62
CA SER A 313 30.61 18.82 1.53
C SER A 313 29.57 19.22 2.58
N ALA A 314 28.29 18.87 2.36
CA ALA A 314 27.19 19.08 3.30
C ALA A 314 26.89 17.86 4.17
N PHE A 315 27.61 16.74 3.98
CA PHE A 315 27.42 15.54 4.78
C PHE A 315 27.89 15.77 6.22
N THR A 316 27.03 15.45 7.19
CA THR A 316 27.33 15.58 8.62
C THR A 316 27.16 14.28 9.38
N GLY A 317 26.69 13.23 8.71
CA GLY A 317 26.31 12.00 9.36
C GLY A 317 27.47 11.06 9.64
N THR A 318 27.15 9.87 10.14
CA THR A 318 28.13 8.79 10.31
C THR A 318 28.01 7.73 9.22
N ILE A 319 29.14 7.04 8.97
CA ILE A 319 29.24 5.91 8.07
C ILE A 319 29.89 4.77 8.85
N SER A 320 29.35 3.57 8.75
CA SER A 320 29.92 2.37 9.37
C SER A 320 29.91 1.19 8.41
N GLY A 321 30.64 0.13 8.75
CA GLY A 321 30.57 -1.15 8.05
C GLY A 321 31.32 -1.21 6.72
N TRP A 322 32.09 -0.17 6.37
CA TRP A 322 32.94 -0.11 5.17
C TRP A 322 33.79 -1.38 5.02
N GLN A 323 33.71 -2.00 3.85
CA GLN A 323 34.37 -3.24 3.47
C GLN A 323 34.94 -3.16 2.04
N ASP A 324 35.73 -4.17 1.67
CA ASP A 324 36.30 -4.29 0.33
C ASP A 324 35.20 -4.17 -0.76
N HIS A 325 35.52 -3.41 -1.81
CA HIS A 325 34.65 -3.11 -2.97
C HIS A 325 33.46 -2.19 -2.71
N ASP A 326 33.23 -1.73 -1.48
CA ASP A 326 32.28 -0.64 -1.27
C ASP A 326 32.74 0.63 -1.98
N SER A 327 31.77 1.49 -2.30
CA SER A 327 32.05 2.75 -2.98
C SER A 327 31.32 3.92 -2.34
N LEU A 328 32.03 5.04 -2.29
CA LEU A 328 31.51 6.32 -1.86
C LEU A 328 31.83 7.37 -2.92
N ASP A 329 30.80 7.88 -3.58
CA ASP A 329 30.91 8.89 -4.63
C ASP A 329 30.59 10.28 -4.08
N LEU A 330 31.56 11.20 -4.21
CA LEU A 330 31.53 12.57 -3.73
C LEU A 330 31.34 13.52 -4.91
N GLY A 331 30.10 13.77 -5.29
CA GLY A 331 29.75 14.44 -6.54
C GLY A 331 30.15 15.92 -6.63
N ASP A 332 30.28 16.62 -5.50
CA ASP A 332 30.71 18.03 -5.43
C ASP A 332 32.20 18.22 -5.14
N ILE A 333 32.95 17.13 -4.94
CA ILE A 333 34.40 17.19 -4.74
C ILE A 333 35.07 16.87 -6.08
N LEU A 334 35.57 17.89 -6.78
CA LEU A 334 36.15 17.70 -8.10
C LEU A 334 37.39 16.80 -8.05
N PHE A 335 37.45 15.79 -8.93
CA PHE A 335 38.64 14.96 -9.06
C PHE A 335 39.66 15.58 -10.01
N SER A 336 40.87 15.82 -9.52
CA SER A 336 42.03 16.19 -10.31
C SER A 336 43.27 15.53 -9.72
N ASP A 337 44.00 14.80 -10.56
CA ASP A 337 45.25 14.15 -10.16
C ASP A 337 46.25 15.17 -9.59
N GLY A 338 46.79 14.86 -8.42
CA GLY A 338 47.70 15.72 -7.66
C GLY A 338 47.09 16.95 -6.98
N LEU A 339 45.78 17.21 -7.10
CA LEU A 339 45.11 18.34 -6.47
C LEU A 339 44.05 17.89 -5.46
N THR A 340 43.28 16.86 -5.78
CA THR A 340 42.37 16.23 -4.82
C THR A 340 43.18 15.54 -3.73
N SER A 341 42.90 15.89 -2.48
CA SER A 341 43.63 15.43 -1.31
C SER A 341 42.73 14.59 -0.40
N MET A 342 43.33 13.63 0.30
CA MET A 342 42.66 12.75 1.26
C MET A 342 43.51 12.61 2.53
N ALA A 343 42.86 12.67 3.68
CA ALA A 343 43.48 12.42 4.97
C ALA A 343 42.52 11.69 5.91
N TYR A 344 43.01 10.66 6.60
CA TYR A 344 42.28 9.98 7.65
C TYR A 344 42.90 10.31 9.02
N ALA A 345 42.06 10.74 9.96
CA ALA A 345 42.44 11.02 11.34
C ALA A 345 41.60 10.17 12.31
N GLN A 346 42.24 9.28 13.06
CA GLN A 346 41.59 8.45 14.05
C GLN A 346 41.11 9.27 15.25
N ASN A 347 39.98 8.87 15.85
CA ASN A 347 39.45 9.51 17.07
C ASN A 347 40.18 9.04 18.35
N ASN A 348 40.06 9.81 19.43
CA ASN A 348 40.82 9.59 20.67
C ASN A 348 40.47 8.28 21.41
N ASP A 349 39.23 7.84 21.28
CA ASP A 349 38.70 6.62 21.89
C ASP A 349 38.93 5.38 21.02
N ASN A 350 39.54 5.55 19.84
CA ASN A 350 39.91 4.46 18.95
C ASN A 350 38.67 3.62 18.62
N THR A 351 37.57 4.28 18.22
CA THR A 351 36.29 3.66 17.79
C THR A 351 35.93 4.03 16.35
N GLY A 352 36.69 4.95 15.75
CA GLY A 352 36.37 5.57 14.48
C GLY A 352 37.44 6.56 14.02
N GLY A 353 37.06 7.41 13.08
CA GLY A 353 37.88 8.52 12.62
C GLY A 353 37.14 9.43 11.67
N THR A 354 37.88 10.39 11.12
CA THR A 354 37.38 11.34 10.14
C THR A 354 38.21 11.20 8.87
N LEU A 355 37.54 10.86 7.76
CA LEU A 355 38.11 10.92 6.43
C LEU A 355 37.76 12.27 5.82
N THR A 356 38.78 13.08 5.53
CA THR A 356 38.64 14.39 4.90
C THR A 356 39.09 14.30 3.45
N VAL A 357 38.22 14.71 2.51
CA VAL A 357 38.54 14.78 1.09
C VAL A 357 38.29 16.19 0.57
N SER A 358 39.24 16.76 -0.15
CA SER A 358 39.13 18.14 -0.64
C SER A 358 39.75 18.32 -2.02
N ASP A 359 39.07 19.12 -2.85
CA ASP A 359 39.56 19.64 -4.13
C ASP A 359 40.16 21.05 -4.00
N GLY A 360 40.37 21.53 -2.76
CA GLY A 360 40.83 22.89 -2.45
C GLY A 360 39.73 23.96 -2.39
N THR A 361 38.54 23.67 -2.91
CA THR A 361 37.35 24.57 -2.88
C THR A 361 36.27 24.02 -1.95
N HIS A 362 35.95 22.75 -2.11
CA HIS A 362 35.02 21.99 -1.29
C HIS A 362 35.79 21.00 -0.40
N VAL A 363 35.18 20.67 0.74
CA VAL A 363 35.73 19.72 1.71
C VAL A 363 34.59 18.82 2.18
N ALA A 364 34.70 17.52 1.92
CA ALA A 364 33.86 16.50 2.52
C ALA A 364 34.51 16.02 3.83
N THR A 365 33.72 15.99 4.91
CA THR A 365 34.15 15.49 6.22
C THR A 365 33.29 14.28 6.56
N LEU A 366 33.86 13.09 6.43
CA LEU A 366 33.15 11.82 6.57
C LEU A 366 33.50 11.20 7.93
N HIS A 367 32.52 11.09 8.82
CA HIS A 367 32.69 10.46 10.12
C HIS A 367 32.54 8.95 9.98
N LEU A 368 33.63 8.21 10.16
CA LEU A 368 33.66 6.76 10.01
C LEU A 368 33.66 6.09 11.39
N LEU A 369 32.76 5.13 11.61
CA LEU A 369 32.74 4.24 12.76
C LEU A 369 33.40 2.91 12.39
N GLY A 370 34.44 2.53 13.12
CA GLY A 370 35.28 1.37 12.81
C GLY A 370 36.77 1.67 12.90
N GLN A 371 37.60 0.66 12.65
CA GLN A 371 39.06 0.83 12.59
C GLN A 371 39.49 0.88 11.14
N TYR A 372 40.01 2.04 10.74
CA TYR A 372 40.53 2.25 9.39
C TYR A 372 41.90 2.92 9.45
N SER A 373 42.58 2.86 8.31
CA SER A 373 43.83 3.53 8.00
C SER A 373 43.67 4.26 6.66
N ALA A 374 44.56 5.21 6.38
CA ALA A 374 44.56 5.88 5.08
C ALA A 374 44.79 4.92 3.89
N ALA A 375 45.30 3.71 4.15
CA ALA A 375 45.54 2.69 3.12
C ALA A 375 44.28 1.90 2.75
N ASP A 376 43.16 2.07 3.47
CA ASP A 376 41.88 1.40 3.19
C ASP A 376 41.02 2.19 2.18
N PHE A 377 41.54 3.31 1.68
CA PHE A 377 40.85 4.22 0.79
C PHE A 377 41.73 4.55 -0.43
N ALA A 378 41.11 4.58 -1.60
CA ALA A 378 41.71 5.01 -2.85
C ALA A 378 40.80 6.05 -3.52
N LEU A 379 41.40 7.16 -3.97
CA LEU A 379 40.69 8.15 -4.77
C LEU A 379 40.81 7.85 -6.25
N SER A 380 39.72 8.04 -6.98
CA SER A 380 39.68 8.03 -8.44
C SER A 380 38.62 9.00 -8.97
N SER A 381 38.59 9.23 -10.28
CA SER A 381 37.47 9.95 -10.90
C SER A 381 36.23 9.06 -10.93
N ASP A 382 35.08 9.65 -10.62
CA ASP A 382 33.74 9.05 -10.79
C ASP A 382 33.27 8.97 -12.26
N GLY A 383 34.04 9.53 -13.21
CA GLY A 383 33.67 9.67 -14.62
C GLY A 383 32.66 10.79 -14.94
N HIS A 384 32.18 11.53 -13.94
CA HIS A 384 31.20 12.61 -14.05
C HIS A 384 31.72 13.96 -13.53
N GLY A 385 32.95 13.98 -13.00
CA GLY A 385 33.68 15.17 -12.56
C GLY A 385 33.97 15.19 -11.06
N GLY A 386 33.24 14.38 -10.28
CA GLY A 386 33.44 14.19 -8.84
C GLY A 386 34.52 13.17 -8.51
N THR A 387 34.61 12.86 -7.21
CA THR A 387 35.63 11.98 -6.64
C THR A 387 35.00 10.69 -6.11
N LEU A 388 35.49 9.56 -6.59
CA LEU A 388 35.11 8.24 -6.10
C LEU A 388 36.13 7.75 -5.07
N ILE A 389 35.65 7.28 -3.93
CA ILE A 389 36.42 6.53 -2.92
C ILE A 389 36.05 5.06 -3.05
N THR A 390 37.07 4.20 -3.16
CA THR A 390 36.94 2.74 -3.09
C THR A 390 38.00 2.14 -2.19
N ASP A 391 37.87 0.86 -1.87
CA ASP A 391 39.00 0.07 -1.37
C ASP A 391 40.10 -0.05 -2.47
N PRO A 392 41.38 0.21 -2.17
CA PRO A 392 42.46 0.07 -3.15
C PRO A 392 42.64 -1.38 -3.63
N ALA A 393 42.85 -1.54 -4.94
CA ALA A 393 43.26 -2.83 -5.49
C ALA A 393 44.56 -3.32 -4.83
N VAL A 394 44.60 -4.59 -4.39
CA VAL A 394 45.82 -5.21 -3.86
C VAL A 394 46.91 -5.12 -4.93
N VAL A 395 47.93 -4.27 -4.70
CA VAL A 395 49.09 -4.20 -5.58
C VAL A 395 49.84 -5.52 -5.45
N GLN A 396 49.66 -6.40 -6.42
CA GLN A 396 50.40 -7.66 -6.50
C GLN A 396 51.88 -7.31 -6.64
N GLN A 397 52.65 -7.39 -5.55
CA GLN A 397 54.10 -7.13 -5.60
C GLN A 397 54.73 -8.09 -6.60
N ALA A 398 55.43 -7.53 -7.59
CA ALA A 398 56.23 -8.32 -8.51
C ALA A 398 57.21 -9.17 -7.69
N GLN A 399 57.07 -10.49 -7.76
CA GLN A 399 58.03 -11.43 -7.17
C GLN A 399 59.42 -11.07 -7.71
N LEU A 400 60.31 -10.61 -6.84
CA LEU A 400 61.71 -10.39 -7.19
C LEU A 400 62.27 -11.72 -7.72
N ALA A 401 62.82 -11.69 -8.93
CA ALA A 401 63.43 -12.86 -9.55
C ALA A 401 64.53 -13.42 -8.61
N PRO A 402 64.58 -14.75 -8.36
CA PRO A 402 65.60 -15.32 -7.52
C PRO A 402 66.98 -15.07 -8.12
N ALA A 403 67.94 -14.71 -7.26
CA ALA A 403 69.31 -14.44 -7.66
C ALA A 403 69.93 -15.66 -8.36
N LEU A 404 70.43 -15.45 -9.58
CA LEU A 404 71.29 -16.41 -10.27
C LEU A 404 72.63 -16.46 -9.52
N HIS A 405 72.80 -17.47 -8.68
CA HIS A 405 74.12 -17.88 -8.22
C HIS A 405 74.82 -18.61 -9.37
N GLY A 406 75.89 -18.00 -9.88
CA GLY A 406 76.80 -18.58 -10.87
C GLY A 406 77.83 -19.52 -10.27
#